data_AF-A0A7X8VJK0-F1
#
_entry.id   AF-A0A7X8VJK0-F1
#
_cell.length_a   1.000
_cell.length_b   1.000
_cell.length_c   1.000
_cell.angle_alpha   90.00
_cell.angle_beta   90.00
_cell.angle_gamma   90.00
#
_symmetry.space_group_name_H-M   'P 1'
#
loop_
_entity.id
_entity.type
_entity.pdbx_description
1 polymer ?
#
loop_
_entity_poly.entity_id
_entity_poly.type
_entity_poly.pdbx_seq_one_letter_code
_entity_poly.pdbx_strand_id
1 'polypeptide(L)'
;LARLTGAAPSSAGPHVTRTLTAPGLRQLIAFISRMTAADRAELEGISADRSHQIVAGALVAEAAMRALDIDKVEICPWALREGVILTRIDKGLE
;
A
#
# COMPACT_ATOMS: atom_id res chain seq x y z
N LEU A 1 2.09 -1.74 2.64
CA LEU A 1 1.99 -0.82 3.80
C LEU A 1 0.86 -1.23 4.73
N ALA A 2 -0.42 -1.13 4.34
CA ALA A 2 -1.53 -1.54 5.22
C ALA A 2 -1.43 -2.98 5.77
N ARG A 3 -0.97 -3.95 4.96
CA ARG A 3 -0.74 -5.32 5.44
C ARG A 3 0.24 -5.39 6.61
N LEU A 4 1.33 -4.63 6.51
CA LEU A 4 2.39 -4.57 7.52
C LEU A 4 1.95 -3.83 8.80
N THR A 5 0.82 -3.13 8.75
CA THR A 5 0.20 -2.45 9.91
C THR A 5 -1.05 -3.19 10.37
N GLY A 6 -1.21 -4.47 10.03
CA GLY A 6 -2.27 -5.34 10.55
C GLY A 6 -3.55 -5.44 9.70
N ALA A 7 -3.62 -4.81 8.53
CA ALA A 7 -4.79 -4.96 7.66
C ALA A 7 -4.91 -6.38 7.08
N ALA A 8 -6.13 -6.84 6.78
CA ALA A 8 -6.40 -8.18 6.27
C ALA A 8 -5.60 -8.53 4.99
N PRO A 9 -5.21 -9.80 4.77
CA PRO A 9 -4.47 -10.21 3.58
C PRO A 9 -5.35 -10.11 2.32
N SER A 10 -4.75 -10.01 1.14
CA SER A 10 -5.48 -9.94 -0.13
C SER A 10 -6.37 -11.17 -0.39
N SER A 11 -5.99 -12.33 0.15
CA SER A 11 -6.76 -13.58 0.07
C SER A 11 -8.14 -13.50 0.76
N ALA A 12 -8.35 -12.56 1.67
CA ALA A 12 -9.65 -12.31 2.29
C ALA A 12 -10.67 -11.68 1.32
N GLY A 13 -10.26 -11.35 0.08
CA GLY A 13 -11.12 -10.82 -0.96
C GLY A 13 -11.05 -9.28 -1.09
N PRO A 14 -11.52 -8.74 -2.23
CA PRO A 14 -11.41 -7.32 -2.56
C PRO A 14 -12.33 -6.44 -1.71
N HIS A 15 -13.48 -6.95 -1.25
CA HIS A 15 -14.48 -6.18 -0.50
C HIS A 15 -14.14 -6.00 0.99
N VAL A 16 -13.08 -6.63 1.48
CA VAL A 16 -12.63 -6.43 2.86
C VAL A 16 -11.98 -5.07 3.01
N THR A 17 -12.56 -4.22 3.87
CA THR A 17 -12.00 -2.90 4.20
C THR A 17 -10.61 -3.04 4.78
N ARG A 18 -9.65 -2.30 4.22
CA ARG A 18 -8.26 -2.25 4.69
C ARG A 18 -7.90 -0.80 4.93
N THR A 19 -7.42 -0.50 6.13
CA THR A 19 -7.05 0.86 6.51
C THR A 19 -5.56 0.96 6.78
N LEU A 20 -5.01 2.14 6.55
CA LEU A 20 -3.66 2.53 6.95
C LEU A 20 -3.77 3.83 7.73
N THR A 21 -3.20 3.87 8.92
CA THR A 21 -3.21 5.06 9.78
C THR A 21 -1.84 5.73 9.74
N ALA A 22 -1.80 7.06 9.90
CA ALA A 22 -0.55 7.81 9.94
C ALA A 22 0.36 7.35 11.09
N PRO A 23 -0.14 7.13 12.33
CA PRO A 23 0.68 6.57 13.41
C PRO A 23 1.25 5.18 13.08
N GLY A 24 0.42 4.28 12.52
CA GLY A 24 0.86 2.93 12.15
C GLY A 24 1.91 2.97 11.03
N LEU A 25 1.76 3.88 10.07
CA LEU A 25 2.74 4.08 9.00
C LEU A 25 4.08 4.63 9.54
N ARG A 26 4.05 5.59 10.48
CA ARG A 26 5.27 6.09 11.12
C ARG A 26 6.01 5.02 11.91
N GLN A 27 5.28 4.19 12.67
CA GLN A 27 5.84 3.05 13.39
C GLN A 27 6.48 2.04 12.43
N LEU A 28 5.78 1.74 11.33
CA LEU A 28 6.29 0.85 10.29
C LEU A 28 7.59 1.42 9.68
N ILE A 29 7.61 2.69 9.29
CA ILE A 29 8.80 3.35 8.70
C ILE A 29 9.99 3.23 9.66
N ALA A 30 9.80 3.53 10.95
CA ALA A 30 10.85 3.41 11.94
C ALA A 30 11.42 1.99 11.96
N PHE A 31 10.58 0.97 11.91
CA PHE A 31 11.00 -0.44 11.89
C PHE A 31 11.74 -0.83 10.61
N ILE A 32 11.13 -0.64 9.44
CA ILE A 32 11.67 -1.15 8.16
C ILE A 32 12.92 -0.40 7.66
N SER A 33 13.15 0.82 8.16
CA SER A 33 14.32 1.64 7.79
C SER A 33 15.62 1.10 8.38
N ARG A 34 15.56 0.24 9.39
CA ARG A 34 16.72 -0.39 10.03
C ARG A 34 17.04 -1.78 9.48
N MET A 35 16.25 -2.27 8.53
CA MET A 35 16.38 -3.61 7.95
C MET A 35 17.15 -3.56 6.62
N THR A 36 17.78 -4.66 6.23
CA THR A 36 18.28 -4.79 4.86
C THR A 36 17.13 -5.04 3.89
N ALA A 37 17.36 -4.91 2.58
CA ALA A 37 16.36 -5.30 1.59
C ALA A 37 16.03 -6.80 1.67
N ALA A 38 17.04 -7.65 1.92
CA ALA A 38 16.84 -9.08 2.11
C ALA A 38 15.92 -9.36 3.32
N ASP A 39 16.18 -8.76 4.48
CA ASP A 39 15.32 -8.96 5.66
C ASP A 39 13.89 -8.47 5.42
N ARG A 40 13.71 -7.37 4.66
CA ARG A 40 12.38 -6.88 4.31
C ARG A 40 11.63 -7.82 3.38
N ALA A 41 12.32 -8.59 2.55
CA ALA A 41 11.68 -9.56 1.66
C ALA A 41 11.02 -10.71 2.43
N GLU A 42 11.48 -10.99 3.65
CA GLU A 42 10.91 -12.01 4.54
C GLU A 42 9.64 -11.53 5.27
N LEU A 43 9.32 -10.23 5.22
CA LEU A 43 8.14 -9.69 5.86
C LEU A 43 6.87 -10.02 5.06
N GLU A 44 5.84 -10.48 5.76
CA GLU A 44 4.56 -10.83 5.14
C GLU A 44 3.96 -9.62 4.40
N GLY A 45 3.69 -9.80 3.09
CA GLY A 45 3.12 -8.76 2.24
C GLY A 45 4.15 -7.88 1.51
N ILE A 46 5.45 -8.18 1.62
CA ILE A 46 6.50 -7.60 0.78
C ILE A 46 7.01 -8.70 -0.17
N SER A 47 7.05 -8.41 -1.47
CA SER A 47 7.72 -9.30 -2.43
C SER A 47 9.20 -8.92 -2.52
N ALA A 48 10.06 -9.90 -2.86
CA ALA A 48 11.50 -9.67 -3.05
C ALA A 48 11.79 -8.47 -3.96
N ASP A 49 11.09 -8.39 -5.10
CA ASP A 49 11.22 -7.30 -6.08
C ASP A 49 10.92 -5.91 -5.50
N ARG A 50 10.05 -5.83 -4.47
CA ARG A 50 9.64 -4.56 -3.87
C ARG A 50 10.37 -4.24 -2.57
N SER A 51 11.18 -5.17 -2.06
CA SER A 51 11.85 -5.05 -0.76
C SER A 51 12.81 -3.87 -0.67
N HIS A 52 13.47 -3.52 -1.78
CA HIS A 52 14.42 -2.42 -1.83
C HIS A 52 13.73 -1.03 -1.83
N GLN A 53 12.54 -0.92 -2.43
CA GLN A 53 11.83 0.35 -2.60
C GLN A 53 10.79 0.66 -1.51
N ILE A 54 10.40 -0.33 -0.70
CA ILE A 54 9.27 -0.19 0.23
C ILE A 54 9.44 0.95 1.25
N VAL A 55 10.67 1.23 1.69
CA VAL A 55 10.99 2.33 2.62
C VAL A 55 10.69 3.68 1.96
N ALA A 56 11.13 3.87 0.71
CA ALA A 56 10.88 5.09 -0.04
C ALA A 56 9.37 5.30 -0.28
N GLY A 57 8.65 4.24 -0.67
CA GLY A 57 7.20 4.30 -0.84
C GLY A 57 6.46 4.65 0.45
N ALA A 58 6.92 4.12 1.60
CA ALA A 58 6.34 4.45 2.90
C ALA A 58 6.54 5.93 3.27
N LEU A 59 7.74 6.48 3.04
CA LEU A 59 8.04 7.90 3.29
C LEU A 59 7.20 8.83 2.41
N VAL A 60 7.04 8.50 1.13
CA VAL A 60 6.19 9.27 0.21
C VAL A 60 4.73 9.25 0.66
N ALA A 61 4.21 8.07 1.04
CA ALA A 61 2.85 7.94 1.54
C ALA A 61 2.63 8.74 2.83
N GLU A 62 3.58 8.70 3.78
CA GLU A 62 3.49 9.43 5.03
C GLU A 62 3.57 10.94 4.81
N ALA A 63 4.47 11.39 3.93
CA ALA A 63 4.59 12.79 3.56
C ALA A 63 3.31 13.31 2.88
N ALA A 64 2.70 12.52 2.00
CA ALA A 64 1.42 12.85 1.36
C ALA A 64 0.28 12.94 2.39
N MET A 65 0.18 11.97 3.31
CA MET A 65 -0.80 12.00 4.40
C MET A 65 -0.64 13.24 5.27
N ARG A 66 0.60 13.58 5.66
CA ARG A 66 0.88 14.80 6.43
C ARG A 66 0.55 16.07 5.66
N ALA A 67 0.91 16.16 4.38
CA ALA A 67 0.66 17.34 3.56
C ALA A 67 -0.84 17.61 3.34
N LEU A 68 -1.66 16.55 3.37
CA LEU A 68 -3.11 16.61 3.18
C LEU A 68 -3.90 16.62 4.49
N ASP A 69 -3.22 16.59 5.65
CA ASP A 69 -3.83 16.47 6.98
C ASP A 69 -4.76 15.24 7.13
N ILE A 70 -4.29 14.08 6.63
CA ILE A 70 -5.04 12.81 6.63
C ILE A 70 -4.45 11.84 7.64
N ASP A 71 -5.21 11.49 8.67
CA ASP A 71 -4.78 10.52 9.69
C ASP A 71 -5.04 9.06 9.31
N LYS A 72 -5.96 8.81 8.38
CA LYS A 72 -6.36 7.45 7.96
C LYS A 72 -6.77 7.43 6.50
N VAL A 73 -6.25 6.45 5.77
CA VAL A 73 -6.68 6.15 4.40
C VAL A 73 -7.28 4.74 4.32
N GLU A 74 -8.25 4.57 3.44
CA GLU A 74 -8.74 3.26 3.03
C GLU A 74 -8.00 2.82 1.76
N ILE A 75 -7.60 1.55 1.70
CA ILE A 75 -6.90 1.00 0.56
C ILE A 75 -7.91 0.55 -0.48
N CYS A 76 -7.94 1.27 -1.61
CA CYS A 76 -8.66 0.85 -2.80
C CYS A 76 -8.03 -0.44 -3.37
N PRO A 77 -8.82 -1.52 -3.61
CA PRO A 77 -8.31 -2.74 -4.20
C PRO A 77 -8.16 -2.65 -5.74
N TRP A 78 -8.56 -1.53 -6.35
CA TRP A 78 -8.48 -1.26 -7.78
C TRP A 78 -7.51 -0.12 -8.08
N ALA A 79 -6.89 -0.16 -9.26
CA ALA A 79 -5.91 0.83 -9.68
C ALA A 79 -6.08 1.17 -11.17
N LEU A 80 -5.00 1.67 -11.77
CA LEU A 80 -5.00 2.15 -13.16
C LEU A 80 -5.49 1.10 -14.16
N ARG A 81 -5.13 -0.18 -13.96
CA ARG A 81 -5.53 -1.27 -14.86
C ARG A 81 -7.05 -1.35 -14.99
N GLU A 82 -7.77 -1.35 -13.87
CA GLU A 82 -9.22 -1.44 -13.87
C GLU A 82 -9.85 -0.16 -14.42
N GLY A 83 -9.28 1.02 -14.13
CA GLY A 83 -9.72 2.28 -14.72
C GLY A 83 -9.62 2.30 -16.25
N VAL A 84 -8.54 1.76 -16.82
CA VAL A 84 -8.36 1.64 -18.28
C VAL A 84 -9.39 0.67 -18.88
N ILE A 85 -9.63 -0.47 -18.23
CA ILE A 85 -10.64 -1.45 -18.68
C ILE A 85 -12.03 -0.82 -18.72
N LEU A 86 -12.43 -0.16 -17.63
CA LEU A 86 -13.73 0.53 -17.54
C LEU A 86 -13.85 1.60 -18.63
N THR A 87 -12.81 2.40 -18.83
CA THR A 87 -12.79 3.44 -19.86
C THR A 87 -12.98 2.86 -21.28
N ARG A 88 -12.39 1.69 -21.58
CA ARG A 88 -12.55 1.05 -22.90
C ARG A 88 -13.96 0.49 -23.10
N ILE A 89 -14.57 -0.05 -22.05
CA ILE A 89 -15.95 -0.55 -22.07
C ILE A 89 -16.93 0.62 -22.26
N ASP A 90 -16.75 1.71 -21.52
CA ASP A 90 -17.62 2.89 -21.56
C ASP A 90 -17.63 3.57 -22.94
N LYS A 91 -16.49 3.53 -23.65
CA LYS A 91 -16.36 4.09 -25.01
C LYS A 91 -16.97 3.20 -26.10
N GLY A 92 -17.46 2.00 -25.76
CA GLY A 92 -17.91 0.99 -26.71
C GLY A 92 -16.76 0.22 -27.33
N LEU A 93 -16.93 -1.10 -27.50
CA LEU A 93 -15.99 -1.96 -28.22
C LEU A 93 -16.27 -1.87 -29.72
N GLU A 94 -15.88 -0.77 -30.36
CA GLU A 94 -15.61 -0.77 -31.81
C GLU A 94 -14.44 -1.69 -32.15
#